data_AF-A0A2V9PIV1-F1
#
_entry.id   AF-A0A2V9PIV1-F1
#
_cell.length_a   1.000
_cell.length_b   1.000
_cell.length_c   1.000
_cell.angle_alpha   90.00
_cell.angle_beta   90.00
_cell.angle_gamma   90.00
#
_symmetry.space_group_name_H-M   'P 1'
#
loop_
_entity.id
_entity.type
_entity.pdbx_description
1 polymer ?
#
loop_
_entity_poly.entity_id
_entity_poly.type
_entity_poly.pdbx_seq_one_letter_code
_entity_poly.pdbx_strand_id
1 'polypeptide(L)'
;MKGRISVVISLILALVLVALVAAQTSNSGSSGTTSASQGSTTSQKTEKAKKVHLPPNFSADEAYKQNCTRCHAEVPPVSARRTKTIVRHMRVRANVTADEAQAILQYLTQ
;
A
#
# COMPACT_ATOMS: atom_id res chain seq x y z
N MET A 1 -10.47 15.21 -51.69
CA MET A 1 -10.89 15.77 -50.38
C MET A 1 -10.80 14.76 -49.24
N LYS A 2 -11.29 13.51 -49.41
CA LYS A 2 -11.26 12.47 -48.35
C LYS A 2 -9.86 12.08 -47.83
N GLY A 3 -8.84 12.07 -48.70
CA GLY A 3 -7.46 11.73 -48.28
C GLY A 3 -6.80 12.77 -47.38
N ARG A 4 -7.07 14.07 -47.58
CA ARG A 4 -6.50 15.14 -46.75
C ARG A 4 -7.09 15.14 -45.35
N ILE A 5 -8.38 14.79 -45.23
CA ILE A 5 -9.08 14.69 -43.93
C ILE A 5 -8.53 13.50 -43.13
N SER A 6 -8.26 12.36 -43.77
CA SER A 6 -7.70 11.17 -43.10
C SER A 6 -6.28 11.38 -42.56
N VAL A 7 -5.45 12.15 -43.28
CA VAL A 7 -4.09 12.49 -42.83
C VAL A 7 -4.13 13.43 -41.63
N VAL A 8 -5.02 14.43 -41.65
CA VAL A 8 -5.18 15.39 -40.53
C VAL A 8 -5.67 14.68 -39.26
N ILE A 9 -6.65 13.78 -39.37
CA ILE A 9 -7.17 13.01 -38.22
C ILE A 9 -6.07 12.10 -37.62
N SER A 10 -5.27 11.45 -38.47
CA SER A 10 -4.18 10.58 -37.99
C SER A 10 -3.09 11.36 -37.26
N LEU A 11 -2.79 12.58 -37.73
CA LEU A 11 -1.78 13.46 -37.12
C LEU A 11 -2.24 14.03 -35.77
N ILE A 12 -3.54 14.37 -35.65
CA ILE A 12 -4.13 14.81 -34.37
C ILE A 12 -4.14 13.66 -33.36
N LEU A 13 -4.51 12.44 -33.78
CA LEU A 13 -4.54 11.28 -32.90
C LEU A 13 -3.14 10.93 -32.35
N ALA A 14 -2.11 11.02 -33.20
CA ALA A 14 -0.73 10.80 -32.78
C ALA A 14 -0.24 11.86 -31.78
N LEU A 15 -0.61 13.14 -31.96
CA LEU A 15 -0.26 14.22 -31.04
C LEU A 15 -0.91 14.06 -29.65
N VAL A 16 -2.17 13.60 -29.59
CA VAL A 16 -2.87 13.35 -28.32
C VAL A 16 -2.22 12.20 -27.54
N LEU A 17 -1.79 11.13 -28.23
CA LEU A 17 -1.12 10.00 -27.58
C LEU A 17 0.24 10.38 -26.98
N VAL A 18 1.01 11.25 -27.63
CA VAL A 18 2.30 11.74 -27.10
C VAL A 18 2.10 12.61 -25.85
N ALA A 19 1.05 13.45 -25.83
CA ALA A 19 0.75 14.31 -24.69
C ALA A 19 0.34 13.53 -23.43
N LEU A 20 -0.38 12.40 -23.56
CA LEU A 20 -0.76 11.57 -22.41
C LEU A 20 0.44 10.90 -21.71
N VAL A 21 1.48 10.53 -22.47
CA VAL A 21 2.66 9.86 -21.90
C VAL A 21 3.52 10.83 -21.09
N ALA A 22 3.59 12.11 -21.48
CA ALA A 22 4.35 13.12 -20.74
C ALA A 22 3.72 13.49 -19.37
N ALA A 23 2.40 13.31 -19.22
CA ALA A 23 1.67 13.69 -18.01
C ALA A 23 1.90 12.75 -16.80
N GLN A 24 2.55 11.59 -16.97
CA GLN A 24 2.78 10.64 -15.87
C GLN A 24 4.10 10.88 -15.09
N THR A 25 4.87 11.91 -15.43
CA THR A 25 6.18 12.20 -14.82
C THR A 25 6.17 13.48 -13.99
N SER A 26 5.27 13.58 -13.02
CA SER A 26 5.29 14.67 -12.03
C SER A 26 4.58 14.24 -10.74
N ASN A 27 5.22 13.36 -9.97
CA ASN A 27 4.91 13.19 -8.54
C ASN A 27 6.14 13.60 -7.71
N SER A 28 6.48 14.89 -7.82
CA SER A 28 7.41 15.55 -6.89
C SER A 28 6.61 16.00 -5.69
N GLY A 29 6.59 15.15 -4.66
CA GLY A 29 5.99 15.46 -3.36
C GLY A 29 6.65 16.69 -2.73
N SER A 30 5.83 17.69 -2.44
CA SER A 30 6.22 18.89 -1.70
C SER A 30 5.98 18.68 -0.21
N SER A 31 7.06 18.83 0.55
CA SER A 31 7.21 19.57 1.81
C SER A 31 6.24 19.30 2.96
N GLY A 32 6.79 18.75 4.05
CA GLY A 32 6.16 18.69 5.38
C GLY A 32 7.21 18.55 6.49
N THR A 33 7.82 19.68 6.85
CA THR A 33 8.22 20.11 8.21
C THR A 33 9.07 19.18 9.09
N THR A 34 10.31 19.62 9.28
CA THR A 34 11.17 19.35 10.44
C THR A 34 10.48 19.73 11.76
N SER A 35 10.39 18.78 12.68
CA SER A 35 10.33 19.06 14.12
C SER A 35 11.04 17.94 14.88
N ALA A 36 12.00 18.36 15.69
CA ALA A 36 12.83 17.53 16.52
C ALA A 36 12.10 17.14 17.81
N SER A 37 12.36 15.89 18.24
CA SER A 37 12.68 15.44 19.60
C SER A 37 11.70 15.78 20.75
N GLN A 38 11.08 14.74 21.32
CA GLN A 38 11.51 14.19 22.62
C GLN A 38 10.57 13.07 23.12
N GLY A 39 11.18 11.97 23.58
CA GLY A 39 10.69 11.23 24.74
C GLY A 39 9.92 9.93 24.47
N SER A 40 10.59 8.79 24.60
CA SER A 40 10.16 7.73 25.53
C SER A 40 11.21 6.62 25.60
N THR A 41 11.95 6.65 26.71
CA THR A 41 12.81 5.57 27.19
C THR A 41 11.94 4.58 27.98
N THR A 42 12.16 3.28 27.77
CA THR A 42 11.79 2.16 28.67
C THR A 42 10.28 1.79 28.64
N SER A 43 9.87 0.60 28.21
CA SER A 43 10.30 -0.69 28.73
C SER A 43 10.02 -1.82 27.73
N GLN A 44 11.10 -2.49 27.32
CA GLN A 44 11.04 -3.78 26.65
C GLN A 44 10.60 -4.81 27.69
N LYS A 45 9.35 -5.26 27.63
CA LYS A 45 8.95 -6.53 28.24
C LYS A 45 8.95 -7.58 27.14
N THR A 46 9.99 -8.39 27.16
CA THR A 46 10.22 -9.54 26.30
C THR A 46 9.13 -10.58 26.51
N GLU A 47 8.04 -10.53 25.74
CA GLU A 47 7.26 -11.73 25.47
C GLU A 47 7.86 -12.39 24.24
N LYS A 48 8.25 -13.66 24.39
CA LYS A 48 8.80 -14.48 23.30
C LYS A 48 7.89 -14.39 22.08
N ALA A 49 8.25 -13.55 21.13
CA ALA A 49 7.64 -13.49 19.82
C ALA A 49 7.85 -14.86 19.19
N LYS A 50 6.77 -15.65 19.12
CA LYS A 50 6.70 -16.82 18.26
C LYS A 50 7.02 -16.31 16.86
N LYS A 51 8.24 -16.55 16.38
CA LYS A 51 8.68 -16.16 15.04
C LYS A 51 7.74 -16.85 14.07
N VAL A 52 6.73 -16.13 13.59
CA VAL A 52 5.82 -16.63 12.57
C VAL A 52 6.68 -16.72 11.31
N HIS A 53 6.84 -17.94 10.80
CA HIS A 53 7.61 -18.21 9.60
C HIS A 53 6.75 -17.82 8.40
N LEU A 54 6.98 -16.62 7.87
CA LEU A 54 6.42 -16.23 6.58
C LEU A 54 7.19 -16.97 5.48
N PRO A 55 6.52 -17.31 4.37
CA PRO A 55 7.20 -17.76 3.16
C PRO A 55 8.30 -16.76 2.77
N PRO A 56 9.43 -17.22 2.22
CA PRO A 56 10.59 -16.37 1.91
C PRO A 56 10.31 -15.22 0.92
N ASN A 57 9.16 -15.24 0.25
CA ASN A 57 8.73 -14.23 -0.71
C ASN A 57 7.62 -13.30 -0.19
N PHE A 58 7.29 -13.35 1.11
CA PHE A 58 6.20 -12.57 1.69
C PHE A 58 6.73 -11.49 2.64
N SER A 59 6.70 -10.22 2.22
CA SER A 59 6.99 -9.08 3.09
C SER A 59 5.74 -8.66 3.86
N ALA A 60 5.86 -8.46 5.18
CA ALA A 60 4.76 -8.01 6.04
C ALA A 60 4.24 -6.61 5.65
N ASP A 61 5.16 -5.69 5.31
CA ASP A 61 4.83 -4.34 4.84
C ASP A 61 4.15 -4.35 3.48
N GLU A 62 4.61 -5.20 2.57
CA GLU A 62 4.00 -5.35 1.24
C GLU A 62 2.59 -5.94 1.36
N ALA A 63 2.41 -7.00 2.17
CA ALA A 63 1.11 -7.59 2.43
C ALA A 63 0.11 -6.57 2.98
N TYR A 64 0.55 -5.71 3.91
CA TYR A 64 -0.26 -4.63 4.46
C TYR A 64 -0.63 -3.59 3.40
N LYS A 65 0.34 -3.09 2.63
CA LYS A 65 0.08 -2.10 1.57
C LYS A 65 -0.86 -2.65 0.49
N GLN A 66 -0.66 -3.88 0.05
CA GLN A 66 -1.49 -4.47 -1.00
C GLN A 66 -2.93 -4.73 -0.55
N ASN A 67 -3.16 -5.05 0.73
CA ASN A 67 -4.49 -5.48 1.20
C ASN A 67 -5.24 -4.42 2.02
N CYS A 68 -4.54 -3.64 2.85
CA CYS A 68 -5.17 -2.74 3.83
C CYS A 68 -5.27 -1.29 3.35
N THR A 69 -4.40 -0.84 2.44
CA THR A 69 -4.42 0.56 1.98
C THR A 69 -5.30 0.79 0.74
N ARG A 70 -6.06 -0.23 0.32
CA ARG A 70 -6.97 -0.18 -0.84
C ARG A 70 -8.20 0.69 -0.61
N CYS A 71 -8.66 0.78 0.63
CA CYS A 71 -9.91 1.46 0.98
C CYS A 71 -9.69 2.72 1.85
N HIS A 72 -8.59 2.80 2.57
CA HIS A 72 -8.22 3.92 3.43
C HIS A 72 -6.69 3.95 3.58
N ALA A 73 -6.09 5.12 3.83
CA ALA A 73 -4.63 5.25 3.88
C ALA A 73 -3.97 4.43 5.01
N GLU A 74 -4.60 4.39 6.19
CA GLU A 74 -4.05 3.70 7.36
C GLU A 74 -5.16 3.10 8.24
N VAL A 75 -4.87 1.95 8.84
CA VAL A 75 -5.77 1.30 9.81
C VAL A 75 -5.62 2.01 11.16
N PRO A 76 -6.71 2.51 11.78
CA PRO A 76 -6.64 3.08 13.12
C PRO A 76 -6.06 2.09 14.14
N PRO A 77 -5.30 2.55 15.14
CA PRO A 77 -4.72 1.68 16.15
C PRO A 77 -5.85 0.96 16.92
N VAL A 78 -5.79 -0.36 16.91
CA VAL A 78 -6.72 -1.25 17.62
C VAL A 78 -5.91 -2.27 18.43
N SER A 79 -6.49 -2.79 19.51
CA SER A 79 -5.78 -3.77 20.33
C SER A 79 -5.45 -5.03 19.53
N ALA A 80 -4.31 -5.68 19.81
CA ALA A 80 -3.86 -6.88 19.08
C ALA A 80 -4.93 -7.98 19.00
N ARG A 81 -5.76 -8.13 20.05
CA ARG A 81 -6.91 -9.05 20.04
C ARG A 81 -7.94 -8.67 18.99
N ARG A 82 -8.30 -7.39 18.89
CA ARG A 82 -9.23 -6.88 17.87
C ARG A 82 -8.62 -6.99 16.47
N THR A 83 -7.34 -6.65 16.31
CA THR A 83 -6.59 -6.83 15.05
C THR A 83 -6.74 -8.26 14.52
N LYS A 84 -6.51 -9.26 15.38
CA LYS A 84 -6.64 -10.68 15.01
C LYS A 84 -8.04 -11.05 14.51
N THR A 85 -9.08 -10.54 15.17
CA THR A 85 -10.47 -10.76 14.75
C THR A 85 -10.76 -10.07 13.42
N ILE A 86 -10.34 -8.82 13.26
CA ILE A 86 -10.53 -8.04 12.02
C ILE A 86 -9.86 -8.75 10.85
N VAL A 87 -8.57 -9.08 10.96
CA VAL A 87 -7.82 -9.77 9.89
C VAL A 87 -8.44 -11.12 9.56
N ARG A 88 -8.97 -11.86 10.55
CA ARG A 88 -9.71 -13.10 10.29
C ARG A 88 -10.95 -12.88 9.43
N HIS A 89 -11.70 -11.80 9.65
CA HIS A 89 -12.83 -11.44 8.79
C HIS A 89 -12.37 -10.95 7.40
N MET A 90 -11.24 -10.25 7.33
CA MET A 90 -10.69 -9.77 6.05
C MET A 90 -10.28 -10.91 5.12
N ARG A 91 -9.94 -12.09 5.63
CA ARG A 91 -9.70 -13.28 4.80
C ARG A 91 -10.86 -13.59 3.85
N VAL A 92 -12.09 -13.46 4.32
CA VAL A 92 -13.28 -13.73 3.51
C VAL A 92 -13.74 -12.45 2.80
N ARG A 93 -13.77 -11.32 3.52
CA ARG A 93 -14.38 -10.08 3.00
C ARG A 93 -13.51 -9.35 1.98
N ALA A 94 -12.19 -9.45 2.10
CA ALA A 94 -11.22 -8.79 1.24
C ALA A 94 -10.36 -9.81 0.45
N ASN A 95 -10.74 -11.10 0.50
CA ASN A 95 -10.04 -12.20 -0.17
C ASN A 95 -8.55 -12.31 0.23
N VAL A 96 -8.24 -12.07 1.50
CA VAL A 96 -6.87 -12.18 2.04
C VAL A 96 -6.55 -13.66 2.29
N THR A 97 -5.44 -14.15 1.74
CA THR A 97 -4.98 -15.53 1.94
C THR A 97 -4.53 -15.79 3.38
N ALA A 98 -4.29 -17.05 3.73
CA ALA A 98 -3.82 -17.42 5.06
C ALA A 98 -2.43 -16.82 5.37
N ASP A 99 -1.55 -16.81 4.38
CA ASP A 99 -0.16 -16.35 4.52
C ASP A 99 -0.11 -14.82 4.59
N GLU A 100 -0.88 -14.13 3.75
CA GLU A 100 -1.07 -12.67 3.83
C GLU A 100 -1.62 -12.26 5.20
N ALA A 101 -2.62 -12.98 5.71
CA ALA A 101 -3.20 -12.67 7.01
C ALA A 101 -2.16 -12.79 8.14
N GLN A 102 -1.25 -13.77 8.08
CA GLN A 102 -0.17 -13.89 9.04
C GLN A 102 0.84 -12.74 8.91
N ALA A 103 1.19 -12.37 7.69
CA ALA A 103 2.10 -11.27 7.40
C ALA A 103 1.53 -9.92 7.86
N ILE A 104 0.26 -9.66 7.58
CA ILE A 104 -0.46 -8.46 8.03
C ILE A 104 -0.53 -8.43 9.57
N LEU A 105 -0.77 -9.56 10.22
CA LEU A 105 -0.78 -9.61 11.68
C LEU A 105 0.60 -9.29 12.27
N GLN A 106 1.68 -9.80 11.68
CA GLN A 106 3.02 -9.41 12.09
C GLN A 106 3.22 -7.89 11.96
N TYR A 107 2.82 -7.29 10.83
CA TYR A 107 2.96 -5.86 10.59
C TYR A 107 2.17 -4.99 11.58
N LEU A 108 0.96 -5.42 11.97
CA LEU A 108 0.05 -4.63 12.81
C LEU A 108 0.24 -4.84 14.31
N THR A 109 1.05 -5.81 14.74
CA THR A 109 1.25 -6.14 16.17
C THR A 109 2.71 -6.06 16.63
N GLN A 110 3.59 -5.54 15.78
CA GLN A 110 4.97 -5.24 16.13
C GLN A 110 5.09 -3.96 16.95
#